data_AF-A0A016SB16-F1
#
_entry.id   AF-A0A016SB16-F1
#
_cell.length_a   1.000
_cell.length_b   1.000
_cell.length_c   1.000
_cell.angle_alpha   90.00
_cell.angle_beta   90.00
_cell.angle_gamma   90.00
#
_symmetry.space_group_name_H-M   'P 1'
#
loop_
_entity.id
_entity.type
_entity.pdbx_description
1 polymer ?
#
loop_
_entity_poly.entity_id
_entity_poly.type
_entity_poly.pdbx_seq_one_letter_code
_entity_poly.pdbx_strand_id
1 'polypeptide(L)'
;MIAEVARSELGLTKTNRWKIDKQIWLWMDEVKQAVREKKRLYHVLLRSKTADNLRKYRETRKTAKKAVAMTKAAHYKVINKDLDKIGGELLIYRLAKSEKRQADDVGKSSCNCATLQLQ
;
A
#
# COMPACT_ATOMS: atom_id res chain seq x y z
N MET A 1 -22.99 -4.84 30.75
CA MET A 1 -23.88 -3.66 30.66
C MET A 1 -23.34 -2.52 29.80
N ILE A 2 -22.25 -1.81 30.13
CA ILE A 2 -21.80 -0.64 29.31
C ILE A 2 -21.48 -1.02 27.85
N ALA A 3 -20.83 -2.17 27.64
CA ALA A 3 -20.48 -2.65 26.31
C ALA A 3 -21.69 -3.06 25.44
N GLU A 4 -22.83 -3.41 26.04
CA GLU A 4 -24.04 -3.79 25.28
C GLU A 4 -24.81 -2.56 24.83
N VAL A 5 -24.95 -1.56 25.71
CA VAL A 5 -25.57 -0.28 25.38
C VAL A 5 -24.78 0.41 24.25
N ALA A 6 -23.45 0.44 24.35
CA ALA A 6 -22.61 1.02 23.30
C ALA A 6 -22.77 0.32 21.94
N ARG A 7 -23.04 -1.00 21.91
CA ARG A 7 -23.26 -1.76 20.67
C ARG A 7 -24.61 -1.47 20.02
N SER A 8 -25.65 -1.23 20.83
CA SER A 8 -26.98 -0.84 20.33
C SER A 8 -26.99 0.59 19.82
N GLU A 9 -26.34 1.53 20.52
CA GLU A 9 -26.36 2.95 20.16
C GLU A 9 -25.41 3.31 19.01
N LEU A 10 -24.19 2.74 18.99
CA LEU A 10 -23.15 3.10 18.02
C LEU A 10 -23.03 2.11 16.84
N GLY A 11 -23.73 0.97 16.94
CA GLY A 11 -23.59 -0.15 16.02
C GLY A 11 -22.26 -0.89 16.15
N LEU A 12 -22.18 -2.08 15.56
CA LEU A 12 -20.93 -2.82 15.44
C LEU A 12 -20.05 -2.16 14.38
N THR A 13 -18.88 -1.64 14.77
CA THR A 13 -17.83 -1.33 13.81
C THR A 13 -17.45 -2.63 13.10
N LYS A 14 -17.49 -2.65 11.76
CA LYS A 14 -17.06 -3.82 10.99
C LYS A 14 -15.59 -4.05 11.31
N THR A 15 -15.32 -5.04 12.16
CA THR A 15 -14.00 -5.39 12.72
C THR A 15 -12.97 -5.82 11.66
N ASN A 16 -13.35 -5.81 10.38
CA ASN A 16 -12.58 -6.41 9.30
C ASN A 16 -12.43 -5.48 8.07
N ARG A 17 -12.08 -4.21 8.29
CA ARG A 17 -11.60 -3.33 7.20
C ARG A 17 -10.12 -3.02 7.32
N TRP A 18 -9.29 -4.05 7.32
CA TRP A 18 -7.84 -3.86 7.15
C TRP A 18 -7.26 -4.94 6.25
N LYS A 19 -7.41 -4.71 4.95
CA LYS A 19 -6.35 -4.99 4.00
C LYS A 19 -6.49 -3.94 2.91
N ILE A 20 -5.71 -2.87 3.01
CA ILE A 20 -5.24 -2.20 1.81
C ILE A 20 -4.74 -3.35 0.95
N ASP A 21 -5.40 -3.62 -0.18
CA ASP A 21 -4.88 -4.59 -1.11
C ASP A 21 -3.51 -4.03 -1.48
N LYS A 22 -2.48 -4.61 -0.86
CA LYS A 22 -1.10 -4.15 -0.97
C LYS A 22 -0.78 -4.38 -2.42
N GLN A 23 -0.96 -3.30 -3.17
CA GLN A 23 -0.97 -3.15 -4.61
C GLN A 23 -0.51 -4.39 -5.38
N ILE A 24 -1.36 -4.84 -6.31
CA ILE A 24 -1.20 -5.98 -7.24
C ILE A 24 0.26 -6.29 -7.67
N TRP A 25 1.13 -5.28 -7.82
CA TRP A 25 2.55 -5.49 -8.13
C TRP A 25 3.40 -6.19 -7.04
N LEU A 26 2.99 -6.22 -5.77
CA LEU A 26 3.65 -7.05 -4.75
C LEU A 26 3.43 -8.55 -4.99
N TRP A 27 2.46 -8.90 -5.84
CA TRP A 27 2.06 -10.27 -6.12
C TRP A 27 2.58 -10.85 -7.44
N MET A 28 3.16 -10.05 -8.33
CA MET A 28 3.79 -10.57 -9.56
C MET A 28 5.08 -11.33 -9.23
N ASP A 29 5.24 -12.53 -9.80
CA ASP A 29 6.37 -13.42 -9.49
C ASP A 29 7.72 -12.81 -9.88
N GLU A 30 7.78 -12.06 -10.98
CA GLU A 30 8.99 -11.33 -11.39
C GLU A 30 9.42 -10.29 -10.34
N VAL A 31 8.48 -9.50 -9.82
CA VAL A 31 8.75 -8.50 -8.78
C VAL A 31 9.17 -9.19 -7.48
N LYS A 32 8.49 -10.27 -7.09
CA LYS A 32 8.87 -11.07 -5.90
C LYS A 32 10.27 -11.62 -6.03
N GLN A 33 10.62 -12.21 -7.17
CA GLN A 33 11.94 -12.81 -7.40
C GLN A 33 13.03 -11.74 -7.35
N ALA A 34 12.83 -10.61 -8.02
CA ALA A 34 13.79 -9.50 -8.00
C ALA A 34 13.97 -8.89 -6.60
N VAL A 35 12.89 -8.76 -5.83
CA VAL A 35 12.94 -8.27 -4.44
C VAL A 35 13.61 -9.27 -3.50
N ARG A 36 13.35 -10.58 -3.66
CA ARG A 36 14.01 -11.64 -2.89
C ARG A 36 15.51 -11.64 -3.14
N GLU A 37 15.95 -11.55 -4.40
CA GLU A 37 17.36 -11.54 -4.74
C GLU A 37 18.08 -10.28 -4.22
N LYS A 38 17.43 -9.11 -4.36
CA LYS A 38 17.91 -7.87 -3.74
C LYS A 38 18.08 -8.02 -2.23
N LYS A 39 17.14 -8.68 -1.54
CA LYS A 39 17.22 -8.92 -0.09
C LYS A 39 18.37 -9.87 0.26
N ARG A 40 18.52 -10.97 -0.50
CA ARG A 40 19.61 -11.94 -0.31
C ARG A 40 20.97 -11.26 -0.37
N LEU A 41 21.22 -10.45 -1.40
CA LEU A 41 22.48 -9.74 -1.57
C LEU A 41 22.68 -8.60 -0.57
N TYR A 42 21.60 -8.00 -0.08
CA TYR A 42 21.68 -7.05 1.03
C TYR A 42 22.22 -7.72 2.31
N HIS A 43 21.76 -8.92 2.63
CA HIS A 43 22.29 -9.68 3.77
C HIS A 43 23.75 -10.10 3.58
N VAL A 44 24.15 -10.48 2.36
CA VAL A 44 25.56 -10.76 2.05
C VAL A 44 26.42 -9.51 2.21
N LEU A 45 25.95 -8.35 1.73
CA LEU A 45 26.62 -7.06 1.89
C LEU A 45 26.77 -6.67 3.37
N LEU A 46 25.74 -6.92 4.19
CA LEU A 46 25.80 -6.66 5.63
C LEU A 46 26.84 -7.53 6.33
N ARG A 47 26.97 -8.80 5.94
CA ARG A 47 27.97 -9.74 6.48
C ARG A 47 29.39 -9.44 5.99
N SER A 48 29.53 -9.03 4.74
CA SER A 48 30.83 -8.80 4.09
C SER A 48 30.76 -7.53 3.24
N LYS A 49 31.40 -6.47 3.73
CA LYS A 49 31.40 -5.12 3.13
C LYS A 49 32.39 -4.97 1.97
N THR A 50 32.60 -6.01 1.18
CA THR A 50 33.49 -5.99 0.01
C THR A 50 32.92 -5.16 -1.14
N ALA A 51 33.78 -4.52 -1.92
CA ALA A 51 33.40 -3.72 -3.09
C ALA A 51 32.55 -4.51 -4.11
N ASP A 52 32.87 -5.79 -4.33
CA ASP A 52 32.11 -6.68 -5.21
C ASP A 52 30.68 -6.92 -4.72
N ASN A 53 30.48 -7.12 -3.42
CA ASN A 53 29.15 -7.31 -2.84
C ASN A 53 28.31 -6.04 -2.97
N LEU A 54 28.95 -4.87 -2.83
CA LEU A 54 28.29 -3.59 -3.05
C LEU A 54 27.88 -3.41 -4.52
N ARG A 55 28.74 -3.78 -5.48
CA ARG A 55 28.42 -3.76 -6.92
C ARG A 55 27.21 -4.65 -7.22
N LYS A 56 27.26 -5.92 -6.80
CA LYS A 56 26.17 -6.90 -6.98
C LYS A 56 24.85 -6.44 -6.35
N TYR A 57 24.90 -5.86 -5.14
CA TYR A 57 23.70 -5.31 -4.50
C TYR A 57 23.12 -4.12 -5.27
N ARG A 58 23.96 -3.22 -5.78
CA ARG A 58 23.50 -2.05 -6.57
C ARG A 58 22.82 -2.49 -7.85
N GLU A 59 23.38 -3.47 -8.55
CA GLU A 59 22.80 -4.03 -9.78
C GLU A 59 21.43 -4.66 -9.50
N THR A 60 21.33 -5.54 -8.51
CA THR A 60 20.06 -6.20 -8.16
C THR A 60 19.03 -5.25 -7.57
N ARG A 61 19.45 -4.18 -6.88
CA ARG A 61 18.56 -3.10 -6.46
C ARG A 61 18.00 -2.34 -7.67
N LYS A 62 18.81 -2.09 -8.71
CA LYS A 62 18.35 -1.44 -9.96
C LYS A 62 17.36 -2.34 -10.70
N THR A 63 17.64 -3.64 -10.83
CA THR A 63 16.73 -4.58 -11.50
C THR A 63 15.40 -4.70 -10.76
N ALA A 64 15.42 -4.80 -9.43
CA ALA A 64 14.19 -4.81 -8.62
C ALA A 64 13.36 -3.53 -8.80
N LYS A 65 14.00 -2.35 -8.79
CA LYS A 65 13.31 -1.08 -9.07
C LYS A 65 12.71 -1.05 -10.47
N LYS A 66 13.45 -1.54 -11.48
CA LYS A 66 12.98 -1.62 -12.86
C LYS A 66 11.77 -2.53 -13.00
N ALA A 67 11.80 -3.72 -12.39
CA ALA A 67 10.68 -4.66 -12.39
C ALA A 67 9.41 -4.04 -11.77
N VAL A 68 9.56 -3.36 -10.63
CA VAL A 68 8.44 -2.64 -9.99
C VAL A 68 7.91 -1.54 -10.91
N ALA A 69 8.79 -0.72 -11.50
CA ALA A 69 8.40 0.36 -12.39
C ALA A 69 7.67 -0.15 -13.65
N MET A 70 8.18 -1.23 -14.27
CA MET A 70 7.56 -1.86 -15.44
C MET A 70 6.17 -2.43 -15.11
N THR A 71 6.05 -3.15 -13.99
CA THR A 71 4.77 -3.71 -13.55
C THR A 71 3.76 -2.60 -13.26
N LYS A 72 4.21 -1.54 -12.58
CA LYS A 72 3.39 -0.35 -12.31
C LYS A 72 2.93 0.30 -13.61
N ALA A 73 3.85 0.54 -14.55
CA ALA A 73 3.52 1.12 -15.85
C ALA A 73 2.52 0.26 -16.63
N ALA A 74 2.68 -1.06 -16.63
CA ALA A 74 1.75 -1.99 -17.28
C ALA A 74 0.35 -1.92 -16.66
N HIS A 75 0.25 -1.89 -15.33
CA HIS A 75 -1.03 -1.77 -14.62
C HIS A 75 -1.74 -0.44 -14.93
N TYR A 76 -1.03 0.69 -14.81
CA TYR A 76 -1.63 1.99 -15.12
C TYR A 76 -1.93 2.16 -16.60
N LYS A 77 -1.21 1.51 -17.51
CA LYS A 77 -1.55 1.49 -18.94
C LYS A 77 -2.92 0.85 -19.18
N VAL A 78 -3.28 -0.19 -18.44
CA VAL A 78 -4.63 -0.80 -18.53
C VAL A 78 -5.69 0.15 -17.98
N ILE A 79 -5.47 0.71 -16.79
CA ILE A 79 -6.41 1.68 -16.19
C ILE A 79 -6.62 2.89 -17.08
N ASN A 80 -5.56 3.46 -17.66
CA ASN A 80 -5.67 4.62 -18.54
C ASN A 80 -6.54 4.31 -19.77
N LYS A 81 -6.38 3.13 -20.37
CA LYS A 81 -7.26 2.71 -21.49
C LYS A 81 -8.74 2.62 -21.08
N ASP A 82 -9.02 2.26 -19.83
CA ASP A 82 -10.39 2.22 -19.33
C ASP A 82 -10.92 3.62 -18.99
N LEU A 83 -10.04 4.55 -18.61
CA LEU A 83 -10.36 5.96 -18.40
C LEU A 83 -10.60 6.71 -19.72
N ASP A 84 -9.96 6.31 -20.82
CA ASP A 84 -10.15 6.92 -22.13
C ASP A 84 -11.50 6.55 -22.78
N LYS A 85 -12.26 5.62 -22.19
CA LYS A 85 -13.59 5.21 -22.68
C LYS A 85 -14.68 6.16 -22.19
N ILE A 86 -15.81 6.18 -22.91
CA ILE A 86 -17.04 6.88 -22.48
C ILE A 86 -17.46 6.34 -21.12
N GLY A 87 -17.53 7.21 -20.11
CA GLY A 87 -17.77 6.85 -18.70
C GLY A 87 -16.53 6.81 -17.80
N GLY A 88 -15.33 7.08 -18.34
CA GLY A 88 -14.09 7.20 -17.57
C GLY A 88 -14.15 8.28 -16.48
N GLU A 89 -14.86 9.39 -16.71
CA GLU A 89 -15.09 10.46 -15.72
C GLU A 89 -15.75 9.94 -14.44
N LEU A 90 -16.71 9.02 -14.56
CA LEU A 90 -17.37 8.39 -13.41
C LEU A 90 -16.41 7.49 -12.64
N LEU A 91 -15.49 6.82 -13.34
CA LEU A 91 -14.44 6.01 -12.71
C LEU A 91 -13.45 6.90 -11.94
N ILE A 92 -13.03 8.04 -12.50
CA ILE A 92 -12.20 9.05 -11.81
C ILE A 92 -12.89 9.54 -10.55
N TYR A 93 -14.15 9.95 -10.65
CA TYR A 93 -14.94 10.41 -9.50
C TYR A 93 -15.02 9.33 -8.40
N ARG A 94 -15.26 8.07 -8.77
CA ARG A 94 -15.29 6.94 -7.83
C ARG A 94 -13.95 6.69 -7.16
N LEU A 95 -12.85 6.73 -7.93
CA LEU A 95 -11.49 6.57 -7.42
C LEU A 95 -11.14 7.69 -6.42
N ALA A 96 -11.32 8.95 -6.81
CA ALA A 96 -11.08 10.11 -5.95
C ALA A 96 -11.91 10.07 -4.65
N LYS A 97 -13.19 9.66 -4.74
CA LYS A 97 -14.07 9.50 -3.57
C LYS A 97 -13.62 8.36 -2.66
N SER A 98 -13.11 7.27 -3.22
CA SER A 98 -12.51 6.16 -2.45
C SER A 98 -11.24 6.61 -1.75
N GLU A 99 -10.34 7.30 -2.44
CA GLU A 99 -9.10 7.83 -1.87
C GLU A 99 -9.36 8.82 -0.73
N LYS A 100 -10.31 9.75 -0.90
CA LYS A 100 -10.73 10.66 0.17
C LYS A 100 -11.23 9.90 1.40
N ARG A 101 -12.10 8.90 1.20
CA ARG A 101 -12.57 8.04 2.30
C ARG A 101 -11.42 7.34 3.02
N GLN A 102 -10.39 6.90 2.28
CA GLN A 102 -9.20 6.28 2.88
C GLN A 102 -8.39 7.29 3.70
N ALA A 103 -8.19 8.51 3.19
CA ALA A 103 -7.50 9.57 3.93
C ALA A 103 -8.26 9.98 5.20
N ASP A 104 -9.59 10.10 5.10
CA ASP A 104 -10.46 10.43 6.22
C ASP A 104 -10.45 9.33 7.31
N ASP A 105 -10.36 8.05 6.92
CA ASP A 105 -10.29 6.90 7.84
C ASP A 105 -8.95 6.85 8.60
N VAL A 106 -7.84 7.15 7.90
CA VAL A 106 -6.51 7.27 8.53
C VAL A 106 -6.49 8.45 9.51
N GLY A 107 -7.05 9.61 9.15
CA GLY A 107 -7.11 10.79 10.02
C GLY A 107 -7.98 10.60 11.26
N LYS A 108 -9.13 9.91 11.13
CA LYS A 108 -10.06 9.64 12.24
C LYS A 108 -9.54 8.63 13.25
N SER A 109 -8.59 7.78 12.86
CA SER A 109 -7.95 6.84 13.80
C SER A 109 -6.93 7.49 14.75
N SER A 110 -6.55 8.75 14.53
CA SER A 110 -5.54 9.46 15.37
C SER A 110 -6.10 10.43 16.41
N CYS A 111 -7.40 10.78 16.36
CA CYS A 111 -8.00 11.72 17.30
C CYS A 111 -9.15 11.06 18.06
N ASN A 112 -8.88 10.61 19.28
CA ASN A 112 -9.80 10.60 20.44
C ASN A 112 -8.97 10.40 21.72
N CYS A 113 -8.07 11.35 22.00
CA CYS A 113 -7.46 11.50 23.32
C CYS A 113 -7.21 12.98 23.57
N ALA A 114 -8.27 13.75 23.76
CA ALA A 114 -8.27 15.00 24.53
C ALA A 114 -9.61 15.70 24.30
N THR A 115 -10.60 15.44 25.16
CA THR A 115 -11.38 16.52 25.76
C THR A 115 -12.21 15.95 26.91
N LEU A 116 -11.86 16.34 28.13
CA LEU A 116 -12.78 16.71 29.22
C LEU A 116 -11.91 17.21 30.39
N GLN A 117 -11.57 18.50 30.33
CA GLN A 117 -11.36 19.29 31.55
C GLN A 117 -12.74 19.68 32.09
N LEU A 118 -12.78 19.89 33.41
CA LEU A 118 -13.87 20.42 34.26
C LEU A 118 -14.85 19.37 34.84
N GLN A 119 -14.45 18.76 35.95
CA GLN A 119 -14.91 19.10 37.31
C GLN A 119 -13.98 18.47 38.35
#